data_AF-A0A3P1N7L6-F1
#
_entry.id   AF-A0A3P1N7L6-F1
#
_cell.length_a   1.000
_cell.length_b   1.000
_cell.length_c   1.000
_cell.angle_alpha   90.00
_cell.angle_beta   90.00
_cell.angle_gamma   90.00
#
_symmetry.space_group_name_H-M   'P 1'
#
loop_
_entity.id
_entity.type
_entity.pdbx_description
1 polymer ?
#
loop_
_entity_poly.entity_id
_entity_poly.type
_entity_poly.pdbx_seq_one_letter_code
_entity_poly.pdbx_strand_id
1 'polypeptide(L)'
;MPVKVARCFHDHTGWFNNIRRNILMATPVSLMDDQMVDMAFITQLTGLTDKWFYKLIKDGGFPAPIKMGRSSRWLKSEVEAWLQARIAQSRP
;
A
#
# COMPACT_ATOMS: atom_id res chain seq x y z
N MET A 1 2.71 -53.47 -43.70
CA MET A 1 3.43 -52.21 -44.00
C MET A 1 3.03 -51.17 -42.95
N PRO A 2 3.88 -50.81 -41.97
CA PRO A 2 3.58 -49.75 -41.02
C PRO A 2 4.23 -48.42 -41.44
N VAL A 3 3.48 -47.32 -41.36
CA VAL A 3 4.05 -45.97 -41.36
C VAL A 3 4.04 -45.45 -39.92
N LYS A 4 5.23 -45.25 -39.36
CA LYS A 4 5.47 -44.56 -38.08
C LYS A 4 5.77 -43.09 -38.36
N VAL A 5 5.07 -42.19 -37.66
CA VAL A 5 5.53 -40.87 -37.20
C VAL A 5 4.52 -40.47 -36.09
N ALA A 6 4.82 -40.51 -34.79
CA ALA A 6 5.77 -39.77 -33.94
C ALA A 6 5.35 -38.33 -33.59
N ARG A 7 4.66 -38.18 -32.44
CA ARG A 7 4.85 -37.23 -31.30
C ARG A 7 3.50 -36.99 -30.60
N CYS A 8 3.35 -37.34 -29.32
CA CYS A 8 3.69 -36.56 -28.11
C CYS A 8 2.89 -35.24 -28.02
N PHE A 9 2.32 -34.78 -26.90
CA PHE A 9 2.03 -35.27 -25.54
C PHE A 9 1.15 -34.12 -24.94
N HIS A 10 0.15 -34.44 -24.11
CA HIS A 10 -0.62 -33.60 -23.17
C HIS A 10 -0.70 -32.06 -23.28
N ASP A 11 -1.92 -31.52 -23.23
CA ASP A 11 -2.19 -30.34 -22.37
C ASP A 11 -3.38 -30.61 -21.43
N HIS A 12 -3.05 -30.81 -20.15
CA HIS A 12 -3.96 -30.77 -19.03
C HIS A 12 -3.69 -29.47 -18.26
N THR A 13 -4.23 -28.32 -18.66
CA THR A 13 -4.16 -27.12 -17.78
C THR A 13 -5.37 -26.18 -17.86
N GLY A 14 -6.60 -26.73 -17.88
CA GLY A 14 -7.82 -25.94 -17.65
C GLY A 14 -8.08 -25.53 -16.19
N TRP A 15 -7.20 -25.93 -15.25
CA TRP A 15 -7.32 -25.68 -13.80
C TRP A 15 -6.36 -24.57 -13.31
N PHE A 16 -6.30 -23.43 -14.02
CA PHE A 16 -5.53 -22.26 -13.56
C PHE A 16 -6.30 -20.93 -13.53
N ASN A 17 -7.63 -20.94 -13.72
CA ASN A 17 -8.46 -19.72 -13.61
C ASN A 17 -8.98 -19.42 -12.20
N ASN A 18 -8.16 -19.65 -11.17
CA ASN A 18 -8.52 -19.31 -9.78
C ASN A 18 -7.34 -18.82 -8.92
N ILE A 19 -6.08 -19.07 -9.32
CA ILE A 19 -4.88 -18.70 -8.52
C ILE A 19 -4.33 -17.30 -8.90
N ARG A 20 -5.01 -16.53 -9.75
CA ARG A 20 -4.66 -15.13 -10.06
C ARG A 20 -5.41 -14.07 -9.23
N ARG A 21 -6.06 -14.45 -8.14
CA ARG A 21 -6.85 -13.53 -7.31
C ARG A 21 -6.07 -12.69 -6.29
N ASN A 22 -4.73 -12.70 -6.26
CA ASN A 22 -4.01 -12.10 -5.11
C ASN A 22 -2.94 -11.02 -5.37
N ILE A 23 -2.68 -10.51 -6.58
CA ILE A 23 -1.49 -9.63 -6.79
C ILE A 23 -1.73 -8.34 -7.63
N LEU A 24 -2.94 -8.06 -8.15
CA LEU A 24 -3.15 -6.89 -9.03
C LEU A 24 -4.33 -5.98 -8.65
N MET A 25 -4.72 -5.91 -7.38
CA MET A 25 -5.78 -4.98 -6.94
C MET A 25 -5.21 -3.84 -6.10
N ALA A 26 -4.11 -3.25 -6.55
CA ALA A 26 -3.87 -1.84 -6.31
C ALA A 26 -4.84 -1.08 -7.22
N THR A 27 -6.12 -1.04 -6.85
CA THR A 27 -7.07 -0.12 -7.47
C THR A 27 -6.49 1.28 -7.32
N PRO A 28 -6.45 2.12 -8.37
CA PRO A 28 -6.10 3.52 -8.18
C PRO A 28 -7.07 4.04 -7.14
N VAL A 29 -6.55 4.45 -5.99
CA VAL A 29 -7.35 5.04 -4.92
C VAL A 29 -8.21 6.10 -5.59
N SER A 30 -9.53 5.87 -5.62
CA SER A 30 -10.44 6.84 -6.22
C SER A 30 -10.18 8.15 -5.48
N LEU A 31 -10.00 9.26 -6.19
CA LEU A 31 -9.77 10.58 -5.57
C LEU A 31 -10.85 10.92 -4.51
N MET A 32 -12.01 10.28 -4.61
CA MET A 32 -13.15 10.46 -3.71
C MET A 32 -13.15 9.50 -2.50
N ASP A 33 -12.26 8.51 -2.46
CA ASP A 33 -12.21 7.47 -1.42
C ASP A 33 -11.17 7.78 -0.34
N ASP A 34 -10.11 8.52 -0.67
CA ASP A 34 -9.08 8.90 0.30
C ASP A 34 -9.36 10.25 0.95
N GLN A 35 -9.31 10.27 2.28
CA GLN A 35 -9.53 11.48 3.05
C GLN A 35 -8.21 12.15 3.39
N MET A 36 -8.21 13.48 3.42
CA MET A 36 -7.05 14.25 3.85
C MET A 36 -7.12 14.55 5.35
N VAL A 37 -6.10 14.12 6.08
CA VAL A 37 -5.96 14.34 7.53
C VAL A 37 -4.98 15.46 7.82
N ASP A 38 -5.10 16.07 9.01
CA ASP A 38 -4.20 17.10 9.49
C ASP A 38 -3.33 16.60 10.66
N MET A 39 -2.40 17.44 11.12
CA MET A 39 -1.50 17.09 12.22
C MET A 39 -2.26 16.78 13.51
N ALA A 40 -3.35 17.49 13.80
CA ALA A 40 -4.13 17.29 15.01
C ALA A 40 -4.82 15.91 15.02
N PHE A 41 -5.35 15.47 13.88
CA PHE A 41 -5.86 14.12 13.74
C PHE A 41 -4.77 13.07 13.97
N ILE A 42 -3.60 13.25 13.37
CA ILE A 42 -2.47 12.31 13.49
C ILE A 42 -2.01 12.20 14.94
N THR A 43 -1.84 13.33 15.65
CA THR A 43 -1.41 13.32 17.05
C THR A 43 -2.46 12.71 17.98
N GLN A 44 -3.74 12.95 17.72
CA GLN A 44 -4.84 12.30 18.45
C GLN A 44 -4.86 10.79 18.20
N LEU A 45 -4.63 10.36 16.96
CA LEU A 45 -4.61 8.94 16.58
C LEU A 45 -3.47 8.19 17.25
N THR A 46 -2.25 8.76 17.28
CA THR A 46 -1.06 8.05 17.77
C THR A 46 -0.72 8.34 19.22
N GLY A 47 -1.34 9.37 19.83
CA GLY A 47 -0.98 9.84 21.18
C GLY A 47 0.41 10.47 21.27
N LEU A 48 1.01 10.87 20.14
CA LEU A 48 2.35 11.47 20.07
C LEU A 48 2.23 12.97 19.83
N THR A 49 3.27 13.72 20.19
CA THR A 49 3.27 15.18 20.02
C THR A 49 3.56 15.57 18.58
N ASP A 50 2.98 16.69 18.17
CA ASP A 50 3.24 17.35 16.89
C ASP A 50 4.73 17.62 16.65
N LYS A 51 5.44 18.10 17.68
CA LYS A 51 6.88 18.36 17.65
C LYS A 51 7.68 17.11 17.27
N TRP A 52 7.26 15.95 17.74
CA TRP A 52 7.89 14.69 17.39
C TRP A 52 7.69 14.36 15.91
N PHE A 53 6.48 14.53 15.37
CA PHE A 53 6.22 14.35 13.94
C PHE A 53 6.98 15.36 13.07
N TYR A 54 7.06 16.63 13.45
CA TYR A 54 7.84 17.61 12.69
C TYR A 54 9.33 17.26 12.64
N LYS A 55 9.89 16.76 13.75
CA LYS A 55 11.26 16.21 13.75
C LYS A 55 11.36 15.03 12.78
N LEU A 56 10.41 14.10 12.85
CA LEU A 56 10.43 12.91 12.01
C LEU A 56 10.28 13.21 10.51
N ILE A 57 9.46 14.22 10.15
CA ILE A 57 9.34 14.73 8.77
C ILE A 57 10.68 15.30 8.30
N LYS A 58 11.38 16.05 9.15
CA LYS A 58 12.72 16.59 8.83
C LYS A 58 13.75 15.47 8.63
N ASP A 59 13.65 14.42 9.43
CA ASP A 59 14.53 13.25 9.35
C ASP A 59 14.13 12.29 8.19
N GLY A 60 13.07 12.60 7.43
CA GLY A 60 12.58 11.78 6.31
C GLY A 60 11.86 10.48 6.73
N GLY A 61 11.56 10.34 8.02
CA GLY A 61 10.95 9.13 8.58
C GLY A 61 9.41 9.14 8.59
N PHE A 62 8.77 10.22 8.15
CA PHE A 62 7.31 10.36 8.02
C PHE A 62 6.97 11.03 6.69
N PRO A 63 5.82 10.72 6.05
CA PRO A 63 5.43 11.34 4.78
C PRO A 63 5.44 12.87 4.85
N ALA A 64 5.92 13.50 3.78
CA ALA A 64 5.93 14.96 3.69
C ALA A 64 4.50 15.50 3.53
N PRO A 65 4.14 16.64 4.15
CA PRO A 65 2.82 17.22 3.99
C PRO A 65 2.57 17.73 2.57
N ILE A 66 1.36 17.51 2.09
CA ILE A 66 0.78 18.19 0.93
C ILE A 66 0.34 19.60 1.36
N LYS A 67 0.90 20.62 0.71
CA LYS A 67 0.59 22.03 0.99
C LYS A 67 -0.68 22.48 0.26
N MET A 68 -1.66 22.94 1.02
CA MET A 68 -2.88 23.58 0.52
C MET A 68 -3.00 24.96 1.16
N GLY A 69 -2.27 25.92 0.58
CA GLY A 69 -2.13 27.27 1.13
C GLY A 69 -1.42 27.26 2.49
N ARG A 70 -2.10 27.73 3.53
CA ARG A 70 -1.58 27.73 4.91
C ARG A 70 -1.72 26.37 5.59
N SER A 71 -2.54 25.47 5.04
CA SER A 71 -2.78 24.15 5.60
C SER A 71 -1.78 23.12 5.07
N SER A 72 -1.32 22.25 5.97
CA SER A 72 -0.52 21.08 5.65
C SER A 72 -1.39 19.85 5.89
N ARG A 73 -1.51 18.97 4.90
CA ARG A 73 -2.37 17.79 4.97
C ARG A 73 -1.64 16.54 4.48
N TRP A 74 -2.16 15.38 4.84
CA TRP A 74 -1.67 14.07 4.41
C TRP A 74 -2.83 13.24 3.90
N LEU A 75 -2.56 12.30 3.00
CA LEU A 75 -3.54 11.26 2.70
C LEU A 75 -3.66 10.32 3.89
N LYS A 76 -4.89 9.95 4.25
CA LYS A 76 -5.14 9.00 5.34
C LYS A 76 -4.47 7.66 5.04
N SER A 77 -4.53 7.21 3.78
CA SER A 77 -3.84 5.99 3.34
C SER A 77 -2.32 6.03 3.56
N GLU A 78 -1.66 7.16 3.32
CA GLU A 78 -0.22 7.32 3.55
C GLU A 78 0.14 7.19 5.04
N VAL A 79 -0.66 7.83 5.90
CA VAL A 79 -0.47 7.75 7.36
C VAL A 79 -0.71 6.32 7.85
N GLU A 80 -1.75 5.65 7.34
CA GLU A 80 -2.04 4.26 7.67
C GLU A 80 -0.92 3.32 7.21
N ALA A 81 -0.46 3.45 5.96
CA ALA A 81 0.64 2.66 5.43
C ALA A 81 1.91 2.83 6.26
N TRP A 82 2.21 4.07 6.68
CA TRP A 82 3.33 4.35 7.57
C TRP A 82 3.18 3.65 8.93
N LEU A 83 2.00 3.70 9.54
CA LEU A 83 1.72 3.00 10.80
C LEU A 83 1.86 1.48 10.66
N GLN A 84 1.34 0.90 9.59
CA GLN A 84 1.46 -0.54 9.30
C GLN A 84 2.92 -0.95 9.16
N ALA A 85 3.73 -0.16 8.44
CA ALA A 85 5.17 -0.42 8.31
C ALA A 85 5.88 -0.39 9.67
N ARG A 86 5.49 0.52 10.59
CA ARG A 86 6.02 0.58 11.95
C ARG A 86 5.61 -0.63 12.79
N ILE A 87 4.37 -1.09 12.66
CA ILE A 87 3.88 -2.30 13.33
C ILE A 87 4.66 -3.52 12.85
N ALA A 88 4.82 -3.71 11.55
CA ALA A 88 5.59 -4.81 10.96
C ALA A 88 7.06 -4.79 11.41
N GLN A 89 7.71 -3.62 11.45
CA GLN A 89 9.07 -3.50 11.97
C GLN A 89 9.19 -3.90 13.45
N SER A 90 8.15 -3.68 14.26
CA SER A 90 8.14 -4.04 15.68
C SER A 90 7.82 -5.51 15.97
N ARG A 91 7.15 -6.19 15.03
CA ARG A 91 6.65 -7.57 15.19
C ARG A 91 7.09 -8.40 13.96
N PRO A 92 8.33 -8.90 13.96
CA PRO A 92 8.83 -9.76 12.87
C PRO A 92 8.13 -11.11 12.82
#